data_AF-A0A2N8ZMW5-F1
#
_entry.id   AF-A0A2N8ZMW5-F1
#
_cell.length_a   1.000
_cell.length_b   1.000
_cell.length_c   1.000
_cell.angle_alpha   90.00
_cell.angle_beta   90.00
_cell.angle_gamma   90.00
#
_symmetry.space_group_name_H-M   'P 1'
#
loop_
_entity.id
_entity.type
_entity.pdbx_description
1 polymer ?
#
loop_
_entity_poly.entity_id
_entity_poly.type
_entity_poly.pdbx_seq_one_letter_code
_entity_poly.pdbx_strand_id
1 'polypeptide(L)'
;MNDVLTQARNTGKLIALDSLTYNPELKQLFCDEVQIELEPRAIELLEVLLSHVGSPLSADKIISEVWQSEYISRNVLTNRISTLRALFKQHAPNLDPNKLLVTYPKKGYFFSQDKVQLIERDLSNQTPISLVAKADVNLKQIHSMYLLALIACFALIGWLLFSSGEKTALPTATTSNITIPVVELLLSKVEVGDKESRRYRKELKILLLEQQVNYPYTNIVNQDAPDYFLAPIGEGRYWPGARNIISSDYRLNVKLTHSETEQRLNAIVDIVYDQNGKLAYRASYQLDPNRLINGVQQIGQDLVKFFQLPQLEQPKEASSNLQQSLQRPLDIVLNETLNKGFVSELTVGYLTREILASDTFDQSEIAQWVMLVENSFKFHSEETDIWLALLHFKLGNFATSHDYLIKSRFNQQVDNAFLYLVLSHIALETQQADDFRINYLKSMVALSKSVPSDVIFKRLSKPEDQQACLSPWLRIVDVPSVQHNAKTWLDTFSNYCQRAEIYLSGSKQ
;
A
#
# COMPACT_ATOMS: atom_id res chain seq x y z
N MET A 1 -24.50 -3.74 -36.09
CA MET A 1 -23.92 -3.76 -34.74
C MET A 1 -23.66 -5.23 -34.44
N ASN A 2 -22.40 -5.66 -34.41
CA ASN A 2 -22.05 -7.07 -34.21
C ASN A 2 -21.79 -7.30 -32.73
N ASP A 3 -22.83 -7.71 -32.01
CA ASP A 3 -22.73 -8.15 -30.61
C ASP A 3 -22.19 -9.57 -30.55
N VAL A 4 -20.87 -9.69 -30.68
CA VAL A 4 -20.16 -10.97 -30.70
C VAL A 4 -20.21 -11.61 -29.31
N LEU A 5 -20.23 -10.81 -28.24
CA LEU A 5 -20.32 -11.30 -26.87
C LEU A 5 -21.61 -12.07 -26.60
N THR A 6 -22.76 -11.48 -26.95
CA THR A 6 -24.07 -12.14 -26.77
C THR A 6 -24.19 -13.37 -27.65
N GLN A 7 -23.68 -13.33 -28.89
CA GLN A 7 -23.64 -14.49 -29.76
C GLN A 7 -22.83 -15.63 -29.14
N ALA A 8 -21.61 -15.35 -28.65
CA ALA A 8 -20.75 -16.34 -28.03
C ALA A 8 -21.39 -17.00 -26.80
N ARG A 9 -22.00 -16.20 -25.92
CA ARG A 9 -22.71 -16.70 -24.72
C ARG A 9 -23.90 -17.59 -25.07
N ASN A 10 -24.69 -17.19 -26.07
CA ASN A 10 -25.87 -17.96 -26.49
C ASN A 10 -25.50 -19.28 -27.19
N THR A 11 -24.36 -19.32 -27.87
CA THR A 11 -23.90 -20.52 -28.59
C THR A 11 -22.85 -21.33 -27.83
N GLY A 12 -22.47 -20.94 -26.61
CA GLY A 12 -21.41 -21.59 -25.84
C GLY A 12 -20.01 -21.52 -26.47
N LYS A 13 -19.79 -20.57 -27.40
CA LYS A 13 -18.56 -20.44 -28.19
C LYS A 13 -17.52 -19.55 -27.50
N LEU A 14 -16.27 -19.69 -27.92
CA LEU A 14 -15.18 -18.80 -27.50
C LEU A 14 -15.03 -17.66 -28.52
N ILE A 15 -14.37 -16.58 -28.11
CA ILE A 15 -14.11 -15.42 -28.96
C ILE A 15 -12.61 -15.33 -29.22
N ALA A 16 -12.20 -15.54 -30.47
CA ALA A 16 -10.84 -15.28 -30.92
C ALA A 16 -10.64 -13.77 -31.18
N LEU A 17 -9.55 -13.23 -30.63
CA LEU A 17 -9.07 -11.86 -30.73
C LEU A 17 -7.66 -11.91 -31.33
N ASP A 18 -7.56 -12.10 -32.64
CA ASP A 18 -6.32 -12.47 -33.33
C ASP A 18 -5.72 -13.77 -32.72
N SER A 19 -4.56 -13.74 -32.06
CA SER A 19 -3.94 -14.89 -31.38
C SER A 19 -4.41 -15.13 -29.94
N LEU A 20 -5.32 -14.30 -29.42
CA LEU A 20 -5.87 -14.43 -28.08
C LEU A 20 -7.25 -15.09 -28.12
N THR A 21 -7.60 -15.84 -27.07
CA THR A 21 -8.92 -16.49 -26.95
C THR A 21 -9.59 -16.05 -25.66
N TYR A 22 -10.80 -15.52 -25.76
CA TYR A 22 -11.61 -15.12 -24.61
C TYR A 22 -12.76 -16.10 -24.38
N ASN A 23 -12.93 -16.53 -23.14
CA ASN A 23 -14.04 -17.35 -22.67
C ASN A 23 -15.08 -16.48 -21.95
N PRO A 24 -16.26 -16.21 -22.55
CA PRO A 24 -17.29 -15.36 -21.96
C PRO A 24 -18.02 -15.95 -20.75
N GLU A 25 -17.98 -17.27 -20.54
CA GLU A 25 -18.60 -17.93 -19.38
C GLU A 25 -17.71 -17.82 -18.14
N LEU A 26 -16.43 -18.14 -18.31
CA LEU A 26 -15.44 -18.08 -17.22
C LEU A 26 -14.87 -16.69 -17.01
N LYS A 27 -15.12 -15.75 -17.94
CA LYS A 27 -14.55 -14.41 -17.97
C LYS A 27 -13.02 -14.41 -17.95
N GLN A 28 -12.43 -15.33 -18.70
CA GLN A 28 -10.98 -15.56 -18.75
C GLN A 28 -10.45 -15.31 -20.16
N LEU A 29 -9.27 -14.70 -20.25
CA LEU A 29 -8.53 -14.50 -21.49
C LEU A 29 -7.35 -15.47 -21.52
N PHE A 30 -7.03 -16.00 -22.70
CA PHE A 30 -5.96 -16.96 -22.92
C PHE A 30 -5.11 -16.53 -24.11
N CYS A 31 -3.82 -16.83 -24.07
CA CYS A 31 -2.97 -16.91 -25.25
C CYS A 31 -2.53 -18.38 -25.35
N ASP A 32 -2.90 -19.05 -26.42
CA ASP A 32 -2.79 -20.51 -26.53
C ASP A 32 -3.46 -21.21 -25.33
N GLU A 33 -2.69 -21.88 -24.46
CA GLU A 33 -3.17 -22.56 -23.25
C GLU A 33 -2.86 -21.79 -21.95
N VAL A 34 -2.21 -20.63 -22.03
CA VAL A 34 -1.83 -19.83 -20.86
C VAL A 34 -2.92 -18.81 -20.54
N GLN A 35 -3.46 -18.89 -19.33
CA GLN A 35 -4.42 -17.91 -18.83
C GLN A 35 -3.73 -16.56 -18.56
N ILE A 36 -4.32 -15.49 -19.09
CA ILE A 36 -3.95 -14.11 -18.82
C ILE A 36 -4.88 -13.58 -17.73
N GLU A 37 -4.31 -13.17 -16.60
CA GLU A 37 -5.08 -12.57 -15.52
C GLU A 37 -5.47 -11.13 -15.88
N LEU A 38 -6.77 -10.84 -15.84
CA LEU A 38 -7.31 -9.51 -16.07
C LEU A 38 -8.02 -9.02 -14.82
N GLU A 39 -7.79 -7.76 -14.47
CA GLU A 39 -8.59 -7.09 -13.44
C GLU A 39 -10.08 -7.06 -13.82
N PRO A 40 -11.02 -7.08 -12.86
CA PRO A 40 -12.46 -7.10 -13.14
C PRO A 40 -12.94 -5.99 -14.10
N ARG A 41 -12.43 -4.77 -13.95
CA ARG A 41 -12.77 -3.63 -14.83
C ARG A 41 -12.20 -3.76 -16.25
N ALA A 42 -11.08 -4.46 -16.42
CA ALA A 42 -10.53 -4.75 -17.74
C ALA A 42 -11.40 -5.79 -18.48
N ILE A 43 -11.97 -6.75 -17.75
CA ILE A 43 -12.93 -7.72 -18.28
C ILE A 43 -14.22 -7.01 -18.72
N GLU A 44 -14.77 -6.12 -17.89
CA GLU A 44 -15.98 -5.36 -18.26
C GLU A 44 -15.76 -4.48 -19.49
N LEU A 45 -14.61 -3.79 -19.56
CA LEU A 45 -14.22 -3.01 -20.74
C LEU A 45 -14.09 -3.89 -22.00
N LEU A 46 -13.45 -5.05 -21.87
CA LEU A 46 -13.33 -6.04 -22.94
C LEU A 46 -14.71 -6.48 -23.43
N GLU A 47 -15.62 -6.82 -22.52
CA GLU A 47 -16.99 -7.25 -22.82
C GLU A 47 -17.81 -6.15 -23.51
N VAL A 48 -17.75 -4.90 -23.04
CA VAL A 48 -18.43 -3.75 -23.66
C VAL A 48 -17.96 -3.49 -25.09
N LEU A 49 -16.66 -3.65 -25.35
CA LEU A 49 -16.10 -3.51 -26.69
C LEU A 49 -16.46 -4.71 -27.59
N LEU A 50 -16.55 -5.92 -27.03
CA LEU A 50 -16.97 -7.15 -27.72
C LEU A 50 -18.46 -7.18 -28.07
N SER A 51 -19.30 -6.40 -27.38
CA SER A 51 -20.71 -6.23 -27.75
C SER A 51 -20.91 -5.22 -28.90
N HIS A 52 -19.84 -4.51 -29.31
CA HIS A 52 -19.89 -3.48 -30.35
C HIS A 52 -18.74 -3.58 -31.37
N VAL A 53 -18.36 -4.81 -31.73
CA VAL A 53 -17.24 -5.06 -32.66
C VAL A 53 -17.42 -4.34 -34.00
N GLY A 54 -16.35 -3.74 -34.51
CA GLY A 54 -16.32 -3.00 -35.78
C GLY A 54 -16.92 -1.60 -35.73
N SER A 55 -17.51 -1.17 -34.60
CA SER A 55 -18.16 0.14 -34.47
C SER A 55 -17.51 0.97 -33.36
N PRO A 56 -16.97 2.17 -33.65
CA PRO A 56 -16.40 3.06 -32.64
C PRO A 56 -17.40 3.39 -31.53
N LEU A 57 -17.08 3.01 -30.30
CA LEU A 57 -17.79 3.44 -29.10
C LEU A 57 -17.15 4.72 -28.55
N SER A 58 -17.98 5.74 -28.32
CA SER A 58 -17.50 6.99 -27.71
C SER A 58 -16.95 6.77 -26.31
N ALA A 59 -15.98 7.60 -25.92
CA ALA A 59 -15.39 7.54 -24.58
C ALA A 59 -16.47 7.64 -23.50
N ASP A 60 -17.43 8.55 -23.66
CA ASP A 60 -18.52 8.76 -22.69
C ASP A 60 -19.44 7.54 -22.64
N LYS A 61 -19.74 6.89 -23.77
CA LYS A 61 -20.55 5.67 -23.81
C LYS A 61 -19.84 4.49 -23.12
N ILE A 62 -18.56 4.27 -23.41
CA ILE A 62 -17.76 3.23 -22.75
C ILE A 62 -17.70 3.52 -21.23
N ILE A 63 -17.49 4.78 -20.86
CA ILE A 63 -17.49 5.21 -19.47
C ILE A 63 -18.83 4.89 -18.80
N SER A 64 -19.94 5.24 -19.43
CA SER A 64 -21.27 4.97 -18.90
C SER A 64 -21.60 3.48 -18.80
N GLU A 65 -21.16 2.64 -19.72
CA GLU A 65 -21.48 1.21 -19.71
C GLU A 65 -20.63 0.42 -18.72
N VAL A 66 -19.32 0.73 -18.66
CA VAL A 66 -18.40 0.04 -17.76
C VAL A 66 -18.50 0.62 -16.33
N TRP A 67 -18.45 1.95 -16.16
CA TRP A 67 -18.41 2.58 -14.84
C TRP A 67 -19.76 3.06 -14.32
N GLN A 68 -20.82 3.08 -15.15
CA GLN A 68 -22.18 3.51 -14.76
C GLN A 68 -22.23 4.88 -14.06
N SER A 69 -21.34 5.79 -14.46
CA SER A 69 -21.18 7.11 -13.87
C SER A 69 -20.70 8.11 -14.93
N GLU A 70 -21.29 9.31 -14.95
CA GLU A 70 -20.89 10.41 -15.84
C GLU A 70 -19.66 11.18 -15.35
N TYR A 71 -19.13 10.86 -14.16
CA TYR A 71 -18.07 11.63 -13.47
C TYR A 71 -16.65 11.04 -13.63
N ILE A 72 -16.47 10.00 -14.45
CA ILE A 72 -15.16 9.43 -14.75
C ILE A 72 -14.45 10.26 -15.81
N SER A 73 -13.23 10.70 -15.52
CA SER A 73 -12.39 11.41 -16.50
C SER A 73 -12.01 10.49 -17.67
N ARG A 74 -12.00 11.05 -18.89
CA ARG A 74 -11.55 10.37 -20.12
C ARG A 74 -10.12 9.84 -20.04
N ASN A 75 -9.29 10.42 -19.17
CA ASN A 75 -7.93 9.95 -18.91
C ASN A 75 -7.91 8.56 -18.26
N VAL A 76 -8.90 8.23 -17.43
CA VAL A 76 -9.03 6.89 -16.81
C VAL A 76 -9.27 5.84 -17.88
N LEU A 77 -10.18 6.11 -18.82
CA LEU A 77 -10.43 5.23 -19.96
C LEU A 77 -9.17 5.10 -20.84
N THR A 78 -8.48 6.21 -21.13
CA THR A 78 -7.26 6.20 -21.96
C THR A 78 -6.15 5.36 -21.34
N ASN A 79 -5.95 5.50 -20.02
CA ASN A 79 -5.00 4.67 -19.27
C ASN A 79 -5.40 3.20 -19.34
N ARG A 80 -6.68 2.88 -19.12
CA ARG A 80 -7.17 1.50 -19.14
C ARG A 80 -7.04 0.84 -20.53
N ILE A 81 -7.31 1.58 -21.60
CA ILE A 81 -7.07 1.12 -22.99
C ILE A 81 -5.58 0.87 -23.21
N SER A 82 -4.71 1.74 -22.70
CA SER A 82 -3.25 1.59 -22.81
C SER A 82 -2.74 0.35 -22.06
N THR A 83 -3.23 0.12 -20.84
CA THR A 83 -2.91 -1.08 -20.05
C THR A 83 -3.37 -2.35 -20.76
N LEU A 84 -4.59 -2.37 -21.30
CA LEU A 84 -5.12 -3.54 -22.02
C LEU A 84 -4.28 -3.86 -23.27
N ARG A 85 -3.86 -2.84 -24.03
CA ARG A 85 -2.95 -3.01 -25.17
C ARG A 85 -1.57 -3.52 -24.76
N ALA A 86 -1.03 -3.04 -23.64
CA ALA A 86 0.25 -3.49 -23.10
C ALA A 86 0.19 -4.97 -22.72
N LEU A 87 -0.89 -5.40 -22.06
CA LEU A 87 -1.13 -6.81 -21.72
C LEU A 87 -1.23 -7.68 -22.98
N PHE A 88 -1.99 -7.25 -23.99
CA PHE A 88 -2.07 -7.98 -25.26
C PHE A 88 -0.70 -8.15 -25.92
N LYS A 89 0.12 -7.09 -25.94
CA LYS A 89 1.46 -7.13 -26.53
C LYS A 89 2.44 -8.00 -25.73
N GLN A 90 2.32 -7.99 -24.41
CA GLN A 90 3.17 -8.77 -23.51
C GLN A 90 2.96 -10.27 -23.72
N HIS A 91 1.69 -10.71 -23.80
CA HIS A 91 1.36 -12.12 -23.93
C HIS A 91 1.32 -12.61 -25.38
N ALA A 92 1.09 -11.72 -26.35
CA ALA A 92 1.17 -12.04 -27.77
C ALA A 92 2.11 -11.05 -28.49
N PRO A 93 3.44 -11.27 -28.49
CA PRO A 93 4.41 -10.34 -29.08
C PRO A 93 4.24 -10.06 -30.59
N ASN A 94 3.66 -11.03 -31.32
CA ASN A 94 3.39 -10.93 -32.76
C ASN A 94 2.08 -10.19 -33.08
N LEU A 95 1.25 -9.91 -32.07
CA LEU A 95 0.02 -9.15 -32.20
C LEU A 95 0.31 -7.65 -32.19
N ASP A 96 -0.30 -6.91 -33.12
CA ASP A 96 -0.32 -5.45 -33.05
C ASP A 96 -1.58 -5.00 -32.28
N PRO A 97 -1.46 -4.61 -30.99
CA PRO A 97 -2.61 -4.28 -30.16
C PRO A 97 -3.35 -3.02 -30.63
N ASN A 98 -2.69 -2.14 -31.40
CA ASN A 98 -3.32 -0.94 -31.95
C ASN A 98 -4.17 -1.23 -33.19
N LYS A 99 -3.92 -2.35 -33.87
CA LYS A 99 -4.76 -2.86 -34.96
C LYS A 99 -5.91 -3.72 -34.46
N LEU A 100 -5.71 -4.43 -33.34
CA LEU A 100 -6.79 -5.18 -32.69
C LEU A 100 -7.78 -4.24 -32.00
N LEU A 101 -7.32 -3.42 -31.06
CA LEU A 101 -8.11 -2.43 -30.33
C LEU A 101 -7.77 -1.04 -30.87
N VAL A 102 -8.59 -0.54 -31.80
CA VAL A 102 -8.30 0.65 -32.60
C VAL A 102 -8.82 1.92 -31.90
N THR A 103 -8.01 2.98 -31.91
CA THR A 103 -8.47 4.33 -31.55
C THR A 103 -8.98 5.05 -32.79
N TYR A 104 -10.24 5.47 -32.78
CA TYR A 104 -10.80 6.38 -33.77
C TYR A 104 -10.74 7.81 -33.21
N PRO A 105 -9.87 8.69 -33.73
CA PRO A 105 -9.71 10.05 -33.20
C PRO A 105 -11.05 10.79 -33.09
N LYS A 106 -11.32 11.37 -31.92
CA LYS A 106 -12.56 12.09 -31.56
C LYS A 106 -13.85 11.24 -31.55
N LYS A 107 -13.83 9.97 -31.94
CA LYS A 107 -15.02 9.07 -31.90
C LYS A 107 -14.92 7.95 -30.87
N GLY A 108 -13.73 7.59 -30.40
CA GLY A 108 -13.52 6.65 -29.30
C GLY A 108 -12.80 5.37 -29.72
N TYR A 109 -13.22 4.20 -29.24
CA TYR A 109 -12.47 2.94 -29.35
C TYR A 109 -13.34 1.78 -29.83
N PHE A 110 -12.75 0.81 -30.53
CA PHE A 110 -13.44 -0.41 -30.96
C PHE A 110 -12.47 -1.55 -31.28
N PHE A 111 -12.97 -2.79 -31.26
CA PHE A 111 -12.25 -3.92 -31.83
C PHE A 111 -12.44 -4.01 -33.34
N SER A 112 -11.35 -4.23 -34.08
CA SER A 112 -11.41 -4.38 -35.53
C SER A 112 -12.14 -5.66 -35.93
N GLN A 113 -13.11 -5.55 -36.85
CA GLN A 113 -14.00 -6.66 -37.20
C GLN A 113 -13.27 -7.85 -37.85
N ASP A 114 -12.21 -7.60 -38.62
CA ASP A 114 -11.37 -8.62 -39.24
C ASP A 114 -10.52 -9.40 -38.24
N LYS A 115 -10.43 -8.94 -36.98
CA LYS A 115 -9.62 -9.50 -35.91
C LYS A 115 -10.43 -10.19 -34.82
N VAL A 116 -11.75 -10.23 -34.94
CA VAL A 116 -12.63 -10.87 -33.95
C VAL A 116 -13.48 -11.95 -34.62
N GLN A 117 -13.40 -13.18 -34.12
CA GLN A 117 -14.12 -14.33 -34.67
C GLN A 117 -14.69 -15.22 -33.56
N LEU A 118 -15.82 -15.87 -33.84
CA LEU A 118 -16.35 -16.92 -32.97
C LEU A 118 -15.70 -18.24 -33.33
N ILE A 119 -15.15 -18.94 -32.35
CA ILE A 119 -14.55 -20.26 -32.51
C ILE A 119 -15.31 -21.29 -31.67
N GLU A 120 -15.37 -22.52 -32.16
CA GLU A 120 -15.96 -23.62 -31.41
C GLU A 120 -15.16 -23.88 -30.14
N ARG A 121 -15.86 -24.24 -29.06
CA ARG A 121 -15.20 -24.72 -27.84
C ARG A 121 -14.70 -26.13 -28.12
N ASP A 122 -13.40 -26.27 -28.38
CA ASP A 122 -12.82 -27.57 -28.68
C ASP A 122 -12.81 -28.43 -27.41
N LEU A 123 -13.81 -29.30 -27.26
CA LEU A 123 -13.92 -30.28 -26.17
C LEU A 123 -12.95 -31.46 -26.38
N SER A 124 -12.04 -31.38 -27.36
CA SER A 124 -11.26 -32.52 -27.88
C SER A 124 -9.90 -32.78 -27.22
N ASN A 125 -9.35 -31.86 -26.43
CA ASN A 125 -8.02 -32.03 -25.81
C ASN A 125 -8.05 -32.60 -24.38
N GLN A 126 -8.89 -33.60 -24.16
CA GLN A 126 -8.61 -34.63 -23.16
C GLN A 126 -8.20 -35.90 -23.91
N THR A 127 -6.89 -36.14 -24.00
CA THR A 127 -6.31 -37.37 -24.56
C THR A 127 -7.02 -38.62 -24.02
N PRO A 128 -7.66 -39.44 -24.87
CA PRO A 128 -8.17 -40.73 -24.44
C PRO A 128 -7.00 -41.70 -24.31
N ILE A 129 -6.70 -42.13 -23.09
CA ILE A 129 -5.81 -43.27 -22.87
C ILE A 129 -6.50 -44.51 -23.48
N SER A 130 -5.91 -45.03 -24.54
CA SER A 130 -6.33 -46.25 -25.24
C SER A 130 -6.60 -47.40 -24.26
N LEU A 131 -7.81 -47.94 -24.33
CA LEU A 131 -8.23 -49.17 -23.67
C LEU A 131 -7.40 -50.34 -24.22
N VAL A 132 -6.38 -50.76 -23.49
CA VAL A 132 -5.85 -52.12 -23.60
C VAL A 132 -6.87 -53.04 -22.93
N ALA A 133 -7.54 -53.87 -23.72
CA ALA A 133 -8.43 -54.90 -23.25
C ALA A 133 -7.72 -55.81 -22.25
N LYS A 134 -8.31 -56.04 -21.06
CA LYS A 134 -7.97 -57.20 -20.23
C LYS A 134 -9.15 -57.69 -19.39
N ALA A 135 -9.50 -58.94 -19.70
CA ALA A 135 -9.99 -60.04 -18.88
C ALA A 135 -10.68 -59.73 -17.53
N ASP A 136 -11.88 -60.30 -17.42
CA ASP A 136 -12.73 -60.43 -16.23
C ASP A 136 -11.97 -60.84 -14.96
N VAL A 137 -12.06 -60.01 -13.91
CA VAL A 137 -11.96 -60.44 -12.51
C VAL A 137 -12.93 -59.63 -11.64
N ASN A 138 -13.61 -60.34 -10.74
CA ASN A 138 -14.82 -59.96 -10.01
C ASN A 138 -14.65 -58.75 -9.04
N LEU A 139 -15.27 -57.61 -9.38
CA LEU A 139 -15.05 -56.28 -8.77
C LEU A 139 -15.90 -55.93 -7.52
N LYS A 140 -16.86 -56.78 -7.11
CA LYS A 140 -17.93 -56.35 -6.19
C LYS A 140 -17.51 -56.16 -4.72
N GLN A 141 -16.46 -56.84 -4.23
CA GLN A 141 -16.04 -56.73 -2.82
C GLN A 141 -15.08 -55.56 -2.55
N ILE A 142 -14.33 -55.11 -3.58
CA ILE A 142 -13.36 -54.02 -3.43
C ILE A 142 -14.06 -52.65 -3.50
N HIS A 143 -15.12 -52.50 -4.30
CA HIS A 143 -15.88 -51.25 -4.42
C HIS A 143 -16.62 -50.85 -3.14
N SER A 144 -17.10 -51.82 -2.34
CA SER A 144 -17.79 -51.55 -1.08
C SER A 144 -16.85 -50.89 -0.05
N MET A 145 -15.58 -51.33 -0.01
CA MET A 145 -14.59 -50.83 0.95
C MET A 145 -14.10 -49.41 0.58
N TYR A 146 -13.92 -49.12 -0.72
CA TYR A 146 -13.58 -47.77 -1.18
C TYR A 146 -14.74 -46.77 -1.00
N LEU A 147 -15.99 -47.20 -1.18
CA LEU A 147 -17.15 -46.34 -0.98
C LEU A 147 -17.30 -45.94 0.50
N LEU A 148 -17.08 -46.87 1.43
CA LEU A 148 -17.08 -46.61 2.87
C LEU A 148 -15.94 -45.66 3.29
N ALA A 149 -14.74 -45.83 2.74
CA ALA A 149 -13.62 -44.93 2.98
C ALA A 149 -13.88 -43.52 2.43
N LEU A 150 -14.52 -43.42 1.26
CA LEU A 150 -14.89 -42.15 0.64
C LEU A 150 -15.93 -41.39 1.47
N ILE A 151 -16.94 -42.10 1.98
CA ILE A 151 -17.97 -41.53 2.88
C ILE A 151 -17.34 -41.05 4.18
N ALA A 152 -16.40 -41.80 4.76
CA ALA A 152 -15.67 -41.39 5.96
C ALA A 152 -14.82 -40.13 5.71
N CYS A 153 -14.14 -40.04 4.56
CA CYS A 153 -13.42 -38.83 4.16
C CYS A 153 -14.35 -37.63 3.94
N PHE A 154 -15.50 -37.81 3.30
CA PHE A 154 -16.48 -36.73 3.12
C PHE A 154 -17.09 -36.27 4.46
N ALA A 155 -17.33 -37.19 5.40
CA ALA A 155 -17.77 -36.85 6.74
C ALA A 155 -16.70 -36.09 7.53
N LEU A 156 -15.42 -36.48 7.40
CA LEU A 156 -14.29 -35.81 8.04
C LEU A 156 -14.06 -34.41 7.46
N ILE A 157 -14.12 -34.26 6.13
CA ILE A 157 -14.02 -32.97 5.44
C ILE A 157 -15.21 -32.08 5.79
N GLY A 158 -16.43 -32.64 5.83
CA GLY A 158 -17.62 -31.93 6.27
C GLY A 158 -17.49 -31.43 7.71
N TRP A 159 -16.96 -32.25 8.62
CA TRP A 159 -16.73 -31.86 10.01
C TRP A 159 -15.64 -30.78 10.14
N LEU A 160 -14.55 -30.86 9.36
CA LEU A 160 -13.51 -29.83 9.32
C LEU A 160 -14.04 -28.50 8.76
N LEU A 161 -14.88 -28.54 7.73
CA LEU A 161 -15.52 -27.34 7.16
C LEU A 161 -16.59 -26.74 8.08
N PHE A 162 -17.28 -27.55 8.89
CA PHE A 162 -18.28 -27.07 9.84
C PHE A 162 -17.66 -26.55 11.15
N SER A 163 -16.55 -27.14 11.60
CA SER A 163 -15.81 -26.70 12.80
C SER A 163 -14.90 -25.49 12.55
N SER A 164 -14.54 -25.22 11.31
CA SER A 164 -13.86 -23.96 10.89
C SER A 164 -14.83 -22.81 10.60
N GLY A 165 -16.11 -22.95 10.95
CA GLY A 165 -17.14 -21.93 10.80
C GLY A 165 -17.05 -20.77 11.79
N GLU A 166 -15.86 -20.20 12.01
CA GLU A 166 -15.80 -18.77 12.35
C GLU A 166 -16.12 -18.01 11.07
N LYS A 167 -17.37 -17.55 10.96
CA LYS A 167 -17.83 -16.72 9.86
C LYS A 167 -17.09 -15.39 9.89
N THR A 168 -15.92 -15.30 9.25
CA THR A 168 -15.45 -14.05 8.68
C THR A 168 -16.38 -13.75 7.51
N ALA A 169 -17.36 -12.88 7.76
CA ALA A 169 -18.14 -12.29 6.70
C ALA A 169 -17.16 -11.53 5.79
N LEU A 170 -17.06 -11.94 4.53
CA LEU A 170 -16.58 -11.04 3.49
C LEU A 170 -17.62 -9.92 3.38
N PRO A 171 -17.26 -8.63 3.57
CA PRO A 171 -18.20 -7.55 3.35
C PRO A 171 -18.58 -7.56 1.87
N THR A 172 -19.84 -7.89 1.59
CA THR A 172 -20.48 -7.64 0.29
C THR A 172 -20.72 -6.14 0.22
N ALA A 173 -19.67 -5.38 -0.11
CA ALA A 173 -19.79 -3.98 -0.46
C ALA A 173 -20.56 -3.89 -1.79
N THR A 174 -21.83 -3.51 -1.71
CA THR A 174 -22.57 -2.92 -2.81
C THR A 174 -21.84 -1.65 -3.23
N THR A 175 -21.00 -1.74 -4.26
CA THR A 175 -20.13 -0.65 -4.71
C THR A 175 -20.90 0.32 -5.60
N SER A 176 -21.69 1.19 -4.97
CA SER A 176 -21.88 2.53 -5.51
C SER A 176 -20.50 3.19 -5.61
N ASN A 177 -20.08 3.64 -6.79
CA ASN A 177 -18.82 4.37 -6.99
C ASN A 177 -18.90 5.75 -6.28
N ILE A 178 -18.67 5.74 -4.97
CA ILE A 178 -18.40 6.94 -4.18
C ILE A 178 -16.98 7.38 -4.59
N THR A 179 -16.84 8.53 -5.26
CA THR A 179 -15.53 9.19 -5.35
C THR A 179 -15.16 9.65 -3.96
N ILE A 180 -14.19 8.97 -3.36
CA ILE A 180 -13.71 9.30 -2.02
C ILE A 180 -12.67 10.41 -2.19
N PRO A 181 -12.88 11.61 -1.61
CA PRO A 181 -11.88 12.66 -1.67
C PRO A 181 -10.60 12.18 -0.97
N VAL A 182 -9.45 12.35 -1.61
CA VAL A 182 -8.16 12.13 -0.95
C VAL A 182 -7.97 13.29 0.00
N VAL A 183 -8.08 13.03 1.30
CA VAL A 183 -7.87 14.04 2.34
C VAL A 183 -6.40 14.03 2.74
N GLU A 184 -5.70 15.14 2.49
CA GLU A 184 -4.34 15.32 2.99
C GLU A 184 -4.37 15.83 4.44
N LEU A 185 -4.12 14.93 5.38
CA LEU A 185 -4.19 15.19 6.81
C LEU A 185 -2.81 15.21 7.45
N LEU A 186 -2.44 16.35 8.02
CA LEU A 186 -1.26 16.49 8.86
C LEU A 186 -1.63 16.27 10.34
N LEU A 187 -1.09 15.22 10.95
CA LEU A 187 -1.09 15.08 12.40
C LEU A 187 -0.08 16.06 12.98
N SER A 188 -0.57 17.19 13.49
CA SER A 188 0.27 18.35 13.84
C SER A 188 0.84 18.22 15.25
N LYS A 189 0.02 18.41 16.29
CA LYS A 189 0.49 18.41 17.69
C LYS A 189 -0.53 17.92 18.71
N VAL A 190 -0.01 17.38 19.81
CA VAL A 190 -0.71 17.13 21.06
C VAL A 190 -0.22 18.12 22.12
N GLU A 191 -1.04 19.12 22.39
CA GLU A 191 -0.87 20.03 23.51
C GLU A 191 -1.43 19.38 24.78
N VAL A 192 -0.76 19.62 25.91
CA VAL A 192 -1.20 19.07 27.19
C VAL A 192 -1.38 20.22 28.17
N GLY A 193 -2.53 20.28 28.84
CA GLY A 193 -2.86 21.37 29.75
C GLY A 193 -2.36 21.18 31.18
N ASP A 194 -1.97 19.97 31.58
CA ASP A 194 -1.54 19.65 32.95
C ASP A 194 -0.39 18.61 32.99
N LYS A 195 0.17 18.37 34.17
CA LYS A 195 1.30 17.44 34.33
C LYS A 195 0.87 15.98 34.22
N GLU A 196 -0.31 15.62 34.71
CA GLU A 196 -0.80 14.24 34.73
C GLU A 196 -1.07 13.72 33.32
N SER A 197 -1.74 14.52 32.49
CA SER A 197 -2.03 14.22 31.09
C SER A 197 -0.77 14.01 30.23
N ARG A 198 0.39 14.51 30.67
CA ARG A 198 1.64 14.40 29.90
C ARG A 198 2.03 12.94 29.68
N ARG A 199 1.82 12.07 30.67
CA ARG A 199 2.21 10.65 30.62
C ARG A 199 1.46 9.83 29.56
N TYR A 200 0.35 10.35 29.05
CA TYR A 200 -0.47 9.71 28.03
C TYR A 200 -0.21 10.24 26.62
N ARG A 201 0.63 11.28 26.48
CA ARG A 201 0.88 11.93 25.19
C ARG A 201 1.52 10.96 24.20
N LYS A 202 2.59 10.24 24.59
CA LYS A 202 3.27 9.29 23.71
C LYS A 202 2.32 8.20 23.24
N GLU A 203 1.57 7.58 24.16
CA GLU A 203 0.59 6.55 23.83
C GLU A 203 -0.49 7.05 22.86
N LEU A 204 -1.12 8.19 23.16
CA LEU A 204 -2.14 8.80 22.30
C LEU A 204 -1.59 9.07 20.89
N LYS A 205 -0.35 9.57 20.79
CA LYS A 205 0.30 9.82 19.50
C LYS A 205 0.49 8.55 18.69
N ILE A 206 0.95 7.48 19.33
CA ILE A 206 1.18 6.17 18.66
C ILE A 206 -0.16 5.62 18.17
N LEU A 207 -1.16 5.54 19.04
CA LEU A 207 -2.47 4.97 18.70
C LEU A 207 -3.17 5.75 17.58
N LEU A 208 -3.15 7.09 17.64
CA LEU A 208 -3.80 7.90 16.62
C LEU A 208 -3.03 7.87 15.30
N LEU A 209 -1.70 7.88 15.32
CA LEU A 209 -0.90 7.75 14.10
C LEU A 209 -1.18 6.41 13.42
N GLU A 210 -1.12 5.32 14.17
CA GLU A 210 -1.36 3.96 13.65
C GLU A 210 -2.76 3.83 13.02
N GLN A 211 -3.78 4.35 13.71
CA GLN A 211 -5.14 4.31 13.19
C GLN A 211 -5.26 5.06 11.85
N GLN A 212 -4.64 6.23 11.74
CA GLN A 212 -4.78 7.10 10.58
C GLN A 212 -3.92 6.62 9.40
N VAL A 213 -2.74 6.04 9.65
CA VAL A 213 -1.89 5.42 8.62
C VAL A 213 -2.56 4.18 8.02
N ASN A 214 -3.21 3.35 8.84
CA ASN A 214 -3.92 2.16 8.35
C ASN A 214 -5.29 2.46 7.73
N TYR A 215 -5.69 3.74 7.66
CA TYR A 215 -6.93 4.14 7.04
C TYR A 215 -6.70 4.58 5.58
N PRO A 216 -7.09 3.78 4.57
CA PRO A 216 -6.63 3.93 3.18
C PRO A 216 -7.23 5.14 2.44
N TYR A 217 -8.11 5.90 3.09
CA TYR A 217 -8.83 7.02 2.47
C TYR A 217 -8.34 8.38 2.96
N THR A 218 -7.39 8.42 3.89
CA THR A 218 -6.69 9.64 4.31
C THR A 218 -5.22 9.51 3.95
N ASN A 219 -4.67 10.51 3.26
CA ASN A 219 -3.24 10.60 3.07
C ASN A 219 -2.61 11.30 4.28
N ILE A 220 -1.76 10.57 5.02
CA ILE A 220 -1.06 11.11 6.19
C ILE A 220 0.24 11.74 5.74
N VAL A 221 0.19 13.03 5.41
CA VAL A 221 1.32 13.79 4.86
C VAL A 221 2.53 13.84 5.80
N ASN A 222 2.39 13.46 7.08
CA ASN A 222 3.54 13.22 7.94
C ASN A 222 4.55 12.26 7.28
N GLN A 223 4.09 11.24 6.56
CA GLN A 223 4.92 10.26 5.87
C GLN A 223 5.77 10.85 4.73
N ASP A 224 5.38 11.99 4.16
CA ASP A 224 6.17 12.68 3.13
C ASP A 224 7.40 13.39 3.73
N ALA A 225 7.38 13.68 5.03
CA ALA A 225 8.44 14.41 5.69
C ALA A 225 9.69 13.54 5.87
N PRO A 226 10.89 14.01 5.51
CA PRO A 226 12.12 13.22 5.64
C PRO A 226 12.39 12.69 7.04
N ASP A 227 12.02 13.43 8.09
CA ASP A 227 12.21 13.03 9.48
C ASP A 227 11.21 11.99 9.99
N TYR A 228 10.14 11.68 9.24
CA TYR A 228 9.12 10.75 9.71
C TYR A 228 9.67 9.35 10.03
N PHE A 229 10.47 8.80 9.12
CA PHE A 229 11.11 7.48 9.27
C PHE A 229 12.42 7.55 10.08
N LEU A 230 12.88 8.74 10.46
CA LEU A 230 14.11 8.96 11.23
C LEU A 230 13.84 9.26 12.72
N ALA A 231 12.63 9.70 13.06
CA ALA A 231 12.30 10.18 14.40
C ALA A 231 11.43 9.16 15.17
N PRO A 232 11.77 8.83 16.43
CA PRO A 232 10.89 8.07 17.29
C PRO A 232 9.69 8.92 17.72
N ILE A 233 8.67 8.25 18.27
CA ILE A 233 7.49 8.94 18.79
C ILE A 233 7.76 9.34 20.24
N GLY A 234 8.40 10.49 20.44
CA GLY A 234 8.75 10.98 21.78
C GLY A 234 7.62 11.70 22.52
N GLU A 235 7.92 12.09 23.76
CA GLU A 235 7.08 12.92 24.65
C GLU A 235 6.91 14.39 24.17
N GLY A 236 7.57 14.77 23.08
CA GLY A 236 7.41 16.07 22.44
C GLY A 236 5.99 16.27 21.90
N ARG A 237 5.59 17.55 21.75
CA ARG A 237 4.23 17.91 21.31
C ARG A 237 3.91 17.49 19.88
N TYR A 238 4.88 17.39 18.98
CA TYR A 238 4.65 17.12 17.55
C TYR A 238 4.76 15.64 17.23
N TRP A 239 3.96 15.15 16.29
CA TRP A 239 4.21 13.85 15.65
C TRP A 239 5.49 13.91 14.78
N PRO A 240 6.13 12.76 14.47
CA PRO A 240 7.17 12.69 13.46
C PRO A 240 6.71 13.33 12.14
N GLY A 241 7.60 14.06 11.46
CA GLY A 241 7.29 14.76 10.21
C GLY A 241 6.51 16.06 10.34
N ALA A 242 5.79 16.28 11.44
CA ALA A 242 4.82 17.36 11.56
C ALA A 242 5.42 18.77 11.47
N ARG A 243 6.70 18.93 11.82
CA ARG A 243 7.39 20.23 11.83
C ARG A 243 7.91 20.64 10.47
N ASN A 244 8.10 19.68 9.58
CA ASN A 244 8.82 19.87 8.34
C ASN A 244 7.90 19.78 7.13
N ILE A 245 6.60 19.52 7.26
CA ILE A 245 5.66 19.60 6.13
C ILE A 245 5.29 21.05 5.85
N ILE A 246 5.31 21.44 4.58
CA ILE A 246 4.97 22.79 4.12
C ILE A 246 3.46 22.98 3.92
N SER A 247 2.78 21.95 3.43
CA SER A 247 1.37 22.05 3.07
C SER A 247 0.61 20.77 3.34
N SER A 248 -0.61 20.92 3.82
CA SER A 248 -1.66 19.90 3.80
C SER A 248 -3.02 20.57 3.52
N ASP A 249 -4.09 19.80 3.34
CA ASP A 249 -5.44 20.37 3.35
C ASP A 249 -5.85 20.74 4.79
N TYR A 250 -5.58 19.82 5.72
CA TYR A 250 -6.00 19.90 7.10
C TYR A 250 -4.87 19.59 8.07
N ARG A 251 -4.94 20.21 9.25
CA ARG A 251 -4.11 19.88 10.42
C ARG A 251 -4.98 19.41 11.56
N LEU A 252 -4.63 18.25 12.12
CA LEU A 252 -5.20 17.73 13.35
C LEU A 252 -4.37 18.18 14.54
N ASN A 253 -5.01 18.89 15.47
CA ASN A 253 -4.43 19.25 16.76
C ASN A 253 -5.24 18.62 17.88
N VAL A 254 -4.57 18.11 18.91
CA VAL A 254 -5.23 17.59 20.12
C VAL A 254 -4.81 18.42 21.31
N LYS A 255 -5.77 18.84 22.14
CA LYS A 255 -5.50 19.36 23.48
C LYS A 255 -5.98 18.34 24.49
N LEU A 256 -5.05 17.83 25.30
CA LEU A 256 -5.29 16.81 26.31
C LEU A 256 -5.23 17.43 27.72
N THR A 257 -6.25 17.16 28.51
CA THR A 257 -6.37 17.63 29.90
C THR A 257 -6.90 16.51 30.80
N HIS A 258 -6.53 16.50 32.07
CA HIS A 258 -6.97 15.51 33.04
C HIS A 258 -8.12 16.09 33.86
N SER A 259 -9.21 15.33 34.01
CA SER A 259 -10.31 15.65 34.90
C SER A 259 -10.11 14.91 36.22
N GLU A 260 -9.74 15.63 37.28
CA GLU A 260 -9.54 15.04 38.62
C GLU A 260 -10.82 14.43 39.19
N THR A 261 -11.98 15.02 38.89
CA THR A 261 -13.28 14.57 39.41
C THR A 261 -13.77 13.28 38.75
N GLU A 262 -13.48 13.09 37.46
CA GLU A 262 -13.98 11.94 36.69
C GLU A 262 -12.94 10.83 36.51
N GLN A 263 -11.69 11.07 36.92
CA GLN A 263 -10.54 10.20 36.65
C GLN A 263 -10.41 9.83 35.15
N ARG A 264 -10.75 10.79 34.28
CA ARG A 264 -10.71 10.65 32.81
C ARG A 264 -9.84 11.72 32.19
N LEU A 265 -9.39 11.46 30.97
CA LEU A 265 -8.76 12.48 30.15
C LEU A 265 -9.82 13.12 29.25
N ASN A 266 -9.85 14.44 29.23
CA ASN A 266 -10.58 15.19 28.23
C ASN A 266 -9.65 15.56 27.08
N ALA A 267 -9.97 15.09 25.87
CA ALA A 267 -9.26 15.42 24.63
C ALA A 267 -10.16 16.28 23.74
N ILE A 268 -9.68 17.47 23.40
CA ILE A 268 -10.29 18.34 22.38
C ILE A 268 -9.52 18.13 21.08
N VAL A 269 -10.20 17.63 20.05
CA VAL A 269 -9.61 17.43 18.71
C VAL A 269 -10.10 18.54 17.80
N ASP A 270 -9.16 19.28 17.24
CA ASP A 270 -9.38 20.35 16.27
C ASP A 270 -8.85 19.95 14.90
N ILE A 271 -9.71 20.06 13.88
CA ILE A 271 -9.30 20.03 12.47
C ILE A 271 -9.29 21.45 11.96
N VAL A 272 -8.16 21.89 11.42
CA VAL A 272 -7.91 23.26 10.98
C VAL A 272 -7.47 23.24 9.52
N TYR A 273 -8.05 24.09 8.68
CA TYR A 273 -7.56 24.29 7.31
C TYR A 273 -6.13 24.83 7.36
N ASP A 274 -5.18 24.15 6.73
CA ASP A 274 -3.76 24.52 6.83
C ASP A 274 -3.49 25.90 6.22
N GLN A 275 -4.08 26.16 5.05
CA GLN A 275 -3.88 27.37 4.24
C GLN A 275 -4.27 28.68 4.94
N ASN A 276 -5.33 28.67 5.76
CA ASN A 276 -5.89 29.90 6.35
C ASN A 276 -6.05 29.84 7.87
N GLY A 277 -5.74 28.71 8.51
CA GLY A 277 -5.82 28.53 9.96
C GLY A 277 -7.25 28.52 10.53
N LYS A 278 -8.29 28.49 9.71
CA LYS A 278 -9.68 28.43 10.19
C LYS A 278 -10.01 27.05 10.74
N LEU A 279 -10.72 27.04 11.86
CA LEU A 279 -11.26 25.82 12.46
C LEU A 279 -12.34 25.24 11.53
N ALA A 280 -12.14 24.00 11.08
CA ALA A 280 -13.08 23.25 10.26
C ALA A 280 -13.99 22.36 11.11
N TYR A 281 -13.42 21.73 12.15
CA TYR A 281 -14.14 20.85 13.06
C TYR A 281 -13.51 20.88 14.45
N ARG A 282 -14.36 20.74 15.48
CA ARG A 282 -13.95 20.57 16.87
C ARG A 282 -14.86 19.58 17.57
N ALA A 283 -14.28 18.64 18.29
CA ALA A 283 -15.00 17.76 19.20
C ALA A 283 -14.24 17.50 20.49
N SER A 284 -14.98 17.14 21.54
CA SER A 284 -14.45 16.82 22.87
C SER A 284 -14.73 15.36 23.18
N TYR A 285 -13.74 14.66 23.70
CA TYR A 285 -13.77 13.22 23.97
C TYR A 285 -13.34 12.95 25.41
N GLN A 286 -14.10 12.11 26.11
CA GLN A 286 -13.74 11.59 27.42
C GLN A 286 -13.03 10.24 27.23
N LEU A 287 -11.71 10.22 27.40
CA LEU A 287 -10.88 9.04 27.21
C LEU A 287 -10.65 8.34 28.57
N ASP A 288 -10.78 7.01 28.57
CA ASP A 288 -10.37 6.16 29.68
C ASP A 288 -8.83 6.04 29.66
N PRO A 289 -8.11 6.50 30.70
CA PRO A 289 -6.66 6.42 30.73
C PRO A 289 -6.11 4.99 30.65
N ASN A 290 -6.89 3.97 30.99
CA ASN A 290 -6.49 2.55 30.92
C ASN A 290 -6.85 1.90 29.57
N ARG A 291 -7.66 2.58 28.75
CA ARG A 291 -8.17 2.06 27.46
C ARG A 291 -8.26 3.18 26.43
N LEU A 292 -7.15 3.89 26.20
CA LEU A 292 -7.09 5.01 25.26
C LEU A 292 -7.50 4.62 23.83
N ILE A 293 -7.23 3.38 23.43
CA ILE A 293 -7.59 2.85 22.11
C ILE A 293 -9.07 3.04 21.78
N ASN A 294 -9.98 2.86 22.75
CA ASN A 294 -11.42 3.03 22.54
C ASN A 294 -11.77 4.49 22.21
N GLY A 295 -11.14 5.43 22.92
CA GLY A 295 -11.31 6.85 22.66
C GLY A 295 -10.71 7.27 21.30
N VAL A 296 -9.56 6.70 20.93
CA VAL A 296 -8.94 6.91 19.62
C VAL A 296 -9.81 6.34 18.49
N GLN A 297 -10.41 5.16 18.67
CA GLN A 297 -11.39 4.57 17.76
C GLN A 297 -12.59 5.49 17.53
N GLN A 298 -13.12 6.08 18.60
CA GLN A 298 -14.20 7.06 18.51
C GLN A 298 -13.78 8.32 17.74
N ILE A 299 -12.58 8.86 18.01
CA ILE A 299 -12.02 9.99 17.26
C ILE A 299 -11.97 9.65 15.77
N GLY A 300 -11.41 8.49 15.41
CA GLY A 300 -11.32 8.02 14.02
C GLY A 300 -12.69 7.93 13.34
N GLN A 301 -13.69 7.34 13.99
CA GLN A 301 -15.05 7.23 13.44
C GLN A 301 -15.67 8.60 13.15
N ASP A 302 -15.44 9.59 14.02
CA ASP A 302 -16.00 10.92 13.82
C ASP A 302 -15.23 11.72 12.76
N LEU A 303 -13.92 11.50 12.60
CA LEU A 303 -13.17 12.03 11.46
C LEU A 303 -13.67 11.44 10.13
N VAL A 304 -13.92 10.14 10.08
CA VAL A 304 -14.50 9.47 8.91
C VAL A 304 -15.85 10.08 8.54
N LYS A 305 -16.72 10.34 9.53
CA LYS A 305 -18.01 11.03 9.30
C LYS A 305 -17.80 12.46 8.83
N PHE A 306 -16.90 13.21 9.46
CA PHE A 306 -16.63 14.61 9.13
C PHE A 306 -16.15 14.77 7.69
N PHE A 307 -15.19 13.95 7.27
CA PHE A 307 -14.64 13.94 5.91
C PHE A 307 -15.51 13.18 4.90
N GLN A 308 -16.63 12.59 5.34
CA GLN A 308 -17.54 11.79 4.51
C GLN A 308 -16.83 10.61 3.81
N LEU A 309 -15.94 9.94 4.54
CA LEU A 309 -15.13 8.82 4.05
C LEU A 309 -15.81 7.47 4.36
N PRO A 310 -15.43 6.37 3.68
CA PRO A 310 -16.03 5.06 3.94
C PRO A 310 -15.72 4.52 5.33
N GLN A 311 -16.72 3.98 6.01
CA GLN A 311 -16.51 3.28 7.27
C GLN A 311 -15.86 1.91 7.03
N LEU A 312 -14.82 1.60 7.79
CA LEU A 312 -14.24 0.26 7.83
C LEU A 312 -14.81 -0.52 9.02
N GLU A 313 -14.93 -1.84 8.85
CA GLU A 313 -15.21 -2.72 9.99
C GLU A 313 -14.10 -2.58 11.02
N GLN A 314 -14.48 -2.20 12.24
CA GLN A 314 -13.50 -2.07 13.31
C GLN A 314 -13.07 -3.47 13.78
N PRO A 315 -11.76 -3.71 13.96
CA PRO A 315 -11.31 -4.92 14.63
C PRO A 315 -12.02 -5.05 15.99
N LYS A 316 -12.51 -6.24 16.32
CA LYS A 316 -13.03 -6.53 17.66
C LYS A 316 -11.93 -6.23 18.68
N GLU A 317 -12.26 -5.42 19.68
CA GLU A 317 -11.41 -4.89 20.76
C GLU A 317 -9.98 -5.47 20.79
N ALA A 318 -9.02 -4.71 20.26
CA ALA A 318 -7.62 -5.00 20.51
C ALA A 318 -7.28 -4.46 21.91
N SER A 319 -7.12 -5.35 22.89
CA SER A 319 -6.52 -4.99 24.17
C SER A 319 -5.04 -4.66 23.92
N SER A 320 -4.71 -3.37 23.88
CA SER A 320 -3.31 -2.94 23.82
C SER A 320 -2.76 -2.74 25.22
N ASN A 321 -1.83 -3.59 25.66
CA ASN A 321 -1.01 -3.32 26.86
C ASN A 321 0.08 -2.26 26.57
N LEU A 322 -0.13 -1.40 25.57
CA LEU A 322 0.85 -0.48 25.04
C LEU A 322 1.37 0.47 26.13
N GLN A 323 0.49 1.03 26.96
CA GLN A 323 0.90 1.88 28.07
C GLN A 323 1.94 1.21 28.99
N GLN A 324 1.72 -0.06 29.34
CA GLN A 324 2.64 -0.81 30.20
C GLN A 324 3.97 -1.06 29.48
N SER A 325 3.94 -1.37 28.19
CA SER A 325 5.15 -1.50 27.37
C SER A 325 5.92 -0.17 27.27
N LEU A 326 5.24 0.97 27.11
CA LEU A 326 5.85 2.29 26.98
C LEU A 326 6.59 2.76 28.25
N GLN A 327 6.24 2.21 29.42
CA GLN A 327 6.88 2.54 30.69
C GLN A 327 8.11 1.67 31.00
N ARG A 328 8.40 0.67 30.17
CA ARG A 328 9.47 -0.31 30.40
C ARG A 328 10.66 -0.05 29.48
N PRO A 329 11.88 -0.48 29.89
CA PRO A 329 13.06 -0.46 29.02
C PRO A 329 12.81 -1.18 27.69
N LEU A 330 13.31 -0.60 26.59
CA LEU A 330 13.02 -1.05 25.22
C LEU A 330 13.55 -2.47 24.94
N ASP A 331 14.73 -2.80 25.45
CA ASP A 331 15.35 -4.12 25.40
C ASP A 331 14.47 -5.20 26.04
N ILE A 332 13.85 -4.89 27.18
CA ILE A 332 12.93 -5.81 27.87
C ILE A 332 11.67 -6.02 27.03
N VAL A 333 11.09 -4.94 26.49
CA VAL A 333 9.88 -5.01 25.65
C VAL A 333 10.16 -5.79 24.37
N LEU A 334 11.31 -5.57 23.73
CA LEU A 334 11.73 -6.28 22.53
C LEU A 334 11.88 -7.78 22.81
N ASN A 335 12.63 -8.16 23.85
CA ASN A 335 12.84 -9.56 24.22
C ASN A 335 11.53 -10.29 24.55
N GLU A 336 10.62 -9.65 25.29
CA GLU A 336 9.30 -10.22 25.55
C GLU A 336 8.47 -10.39 24.27
N THR A 337 8.60 -9.48 23.31
CA THR A 337 7.89 -9.55 22.03
C THR A 337 8.47 -10.64 21.13
N LEU A 338 9.80 -10.76 21.05
CA LEU A 338 10.49 -11.86 20.37
C LEU A 338 10.06 -13.22 20.94
N ASN A 339 10.00 -13.35 22.26
CA ASN A 339 9.57 -14.59 22.92
C ASN A 339 8.10 -14.96 22.66
N LYS A 340 7.23 -13.98 22.35
CA LYS A 340 5.82 -14.25 21.98
C LYS A 340 5.70 -14.89 20.60
N GLY A 341 6.66 -14.68 19.70
CA GLY A 341 6.70 -15.29 18.37
C GLY A 341 5.72 -14.70 17.35
N PHE A 342 4.98 -13.64 17.68
CA PHE A 342 4.18 -12.86 16.73
C PHE A 342 4.09 -11.39 17.17
N VAL A 343 3.78 -10.50 16.22
CA VAL A 343 3.65 -9.05 16.47
C VAL A 343 2.48 -8.43 15.70
N SER A 344 1.95 -7.30 16.19
CA SER A 344 0.89 -6.51 15.54
C SER A 344 1.45 -5.31 14.78
N GLU A 345 0.77 -4.81 13.74
CA GLU A 345 1.18 -3.63 12.96
C GLU A 345 1.51 -2.42 13.87
N LEU A 346 0.65 -2.14 14.87
CA LEU A 346 0.88 -1.11 15.90
C LEU A 346 2.24 -1.26 16.59
N THR A 347 2.59 -2.50 16.96
CA THR A 347 3.85 -2.80 17.63
C THR A 347 5.02 -2.74 16.64
N VAL A 348 4.83 -3.12 15.37
CA VAL A 348 5.83 -2.98 14.31
C VAL A 348 6.19 -1.51 14.10
N GLY A 349 5.19 -0.66 13.87
CA GLY A 349 5.40 0.77 13.61
C GLY A 349 6.02 1.51 14.80
N TYR A 350 5.72 1.10 16.03
CA TYR A 350 6.36 1.67 17.22
C TYR A 350 7.79 1.15 17.45
N LEU A 351 7.97 -0.16 17.59
CA LEU A 351 9.27 -0.74 17.96
C LEU A 351 10.30 -0.57 16.85
N THR A 352 9.92 -0.69 15.58
CA THR A 352 10.87 -0.54 14.47
C THR A 352 11.45 0.88 14.43
N ARG A 353 10.65 1.91 14.71
CA ARG A 353 11.15 3.29 14.81
C ARG A 353 12.19 3.43 15.92
N GLU A 354 11.92 2.85 17.09
CA GLU A 354 12.84 2.92 18.22
C GLU A 354 14.13 2.10 17.95
N ILE A 355 14.03 0.96 17.26
CA ILE A 355 15.18 0.16 16.82
C ILE A 355 16.03 0.92 15.80
N LEU A 356 15.43 1.47 14.74
CA LEU A 356 16.13 2.21 13.69
C LEU A 356 16.73 3.55 14.17
N ALA A 357 16.19 4.10 15.26
CA ALA A 357 16.67 5.32 15.91
C ALA A 357 17.85 5.09 16.86
N SER A 358 18.07 3.85 17.32
CA SER A 358 19.05 3.53 18.36
C SER A 358 20.30 2.84 17.79
N ASP A 359 21.48 3.22 18.30
CA ASP A 359 22.76 2.54 18.03
C ASP A 359 23.01 1.36 18.97
N THR A 360 22.09 1.08 19.90
CA THR A 360 22.31 0.05 20.93
C THR A 360 22.04 -1.37 20.44
N PHE A 361 21.30 -1.53 19.34
CA PHE A 361 20.92 -2.84 18.82
C PHE A 361 21.96 -3.37 17.84
N ASP A 362 22.42 -4.59 18.05
CA ASP A 362 23.35 -5.23 17.13
C ASP A 362 22.64 -5.83 15.89
N GLN A 363 23.43 -6.28 14.91
CA GLN A 363 22.87 -6.88 13.69
C GLN A 363 22.09 -8.16 13.96
N SER A 364 22.40 -8.92 15.01
CA SER A 364 21.69 -10.15 15.38
C SER A 364 20.31 -9.83 15.94
N GLU A 365 20.20 -8.83 16.82
CA GLU A 365 18.92 -8.36 17.37
C GLU A 365 18.01 -7.79 16.26
N ILE A 366 18.57 -6.99 15.36
CA ILE A 366 17.83 -6.46 14.20
C ILE A 366 17.35 -7.60 13.30
N ALA A 367 18.19 -8.61 13.03
CA ALA A 367 17.80 -9.76 12.21
C ALA A 367 16.70 -10.61 12.86
N GLN A 368 16.76 -10.81 14.19
CA GLN A 368 15.69 -11.50 14.93
C GLN A 368 14.37 -10.74 14.85
N TRP A 369 14.42 -9.41 14.96
CA TRP A 369 13.23 -8.57 14.78
C TRP A 369 12.65 -8.67 13.37
N VAL A 370 13.49 -8.57 12.32
CA VAL A 370 13.07 -8.74 10.92
C VAL A 370 12.35 -10.08 10.73
N MET A 371 12.97 -11.18 11.16
CA MET A 371 12.36 -12.52 11.03
C MET A 371 11.02 -12.61 11.77
N LEU A 372 10.88 -12.00 12.94
CA LEU A 372 9.60 -11.97 13.66
C LEU A 372 8.52 -11.24 12.84
N VAL A 373 8.85 -10.06 12.32
CA VAL A 373 7.91 -9.22 11.55
C VAL A 373 7.47 -9.97 10.28
N GLU A 374 8.40 -10.49 9.48
CA GLU A 374 8.10 -11.21 8.23
C GLU A 374 7.20 -12.44 8.47
N ASN A 375 7.39 -13.14 9.59
CA ASN A 375 6.60 -14.33 9.91
C ASN A 375 5.26 -14.03 10.58
N SER A 376 5.02 -12.80 11.03
CA SER A 376 3.79 -12.43 11.75
C SER A 376 2.60 -12.14 10.84
N PHE A 377 2.85 -11.90 9.55
CA PHE A 377 1.81 -11.46 8.62
C PHE A 377 1.84 -12.24 7.31
N LYS A 378 0.66 -12.56 6.79
CA LYS A 378 0.52 -13.09 5.43
C LYS A 378 0.66 -11.99 4.36
N PHE A 379 0.20 -10.79 4.69
CA PHE A 379 0.27 -9.59 3.88
C PHE A 379 0.66 -8.43 4.78
N HIS A 380 1.63 -7.62 4.37
CA HIS A 380 2.09 -6.45 5.11
C HIS A 380 1.30 -5.21 4.69
N SER A 381 1.13 -4.27 5.61
CA SER A 381 0.81 -2.89 5.25
C SER A 381 1.94 -2.24 4.42
N GLU A 382 1.62 -1.19 3.68
CA GLU A 382 2.63 -0.42 2.92
C GLU A 382 3.72 0.13 3.85
N GLU A 383 3.34 0.60 5.05
CA GLU A 383 4.30 1.11 6.04
C GLU A 383 5.20 -0.01 6.59
N THR A 384 4.66 -1.20 6.83
CA THR A 384 5.45 -2.36 7.29
C THR A 384 6.45 -2.82 6.22
N ASP A 385 6.08 -2.81 4.94
CA ASP A 385 7.06 -3.08 3.87
C ASP A 385 8.18 -2.01 3.87
N ILE A 386 7.87 -0.73 4.10
CA ILE A 386 8.92 0.32 4.25
C ILE A 386 9.80 0.04 5.47
N TRP A 387 9.22 -0.37 6.61
CA TRP A 387 9.97 -0.72 7.81
C TRP A 387 10.95 -1.86 7.58
N LEU A 388 10.48 -2.95 6.95
CA LEU A 388 11.31 -4.09 6.58
C LEU A 388 12.44 -3.67 5.65
N ALA A 389 12.17 -2.79 4.68
CA ALA A 389 13.20 -2.28 3.79
C ALA A 389 14.31 -1.54 4.55
N LEU A 390 13.95 -0.64 5.47
CA LEU A 390 14.93 0.13 6.26
C LEU A 390 15.74 -0.76 7.20
N LEU A 391 15.13 -1.80 7.77
CA LEU A 391 15.83 -2.80 8.58
C LEU A 391 16.82 -3.62 7.75
N HIS A 392 16.40 -4.12 6.58
CA HIS A 392 17.30 -4.81 5.65
C HIS A 392 18.44 -3.92 5.16
N PHE A 393 18.17 -2.63 4.95
CA PHE A 393 19.20 -1.66 4.61
C PHE A 393 20.26 -1.56 5.72
N LYS A 394 19.84 -1.45 6.99
CA LYS A 394 20.75 -1.44 8.15
C LYS A 394 21.56 -2.75 8.30
N LEU A 395 20.99 -3.89 7.90
CA LEU A 395 21.67 -5.18 7.86
C LEU A 395 22.63 -5.34 6.66
N GLY A 396 22.63 -4.40 5.69
CA GLY A 396 23.42 -4.50 4.46
C GLY A 396 22.80 -5.40 3.38
N ASN A 397 21.55 -5.86 3.58
CA ASN A 397 20.82 -6.70 2.62
C ASN A 397 20.12 -5.82 1.57
N PHE A 398 20.92 -5.14 0.74
CA PHE A 398 20.42 -4.10 -0.17
C PHE A 398 19.41 -4.59 -1.21
N ALA A 399 19.56 -5.81 -1.74
CA ALA A 399 18.62 -6.38 -2.71
C ALA A 399 17.22 -6.56 -2.09
N THR A 400 17.15 -7.20 -0.92
CA THR A 400 15.89 -7.38 -0.18
C THR A 400 15.27 -6.05 0.24
N SER A 401 16.11 -5.10 0.68
CA SER A 401 15.68 -3.74 1.01
C SER A 401 15.00 -3.05 -0.18
N HIS A 402 15.61 -3.15 -1.37
CA HIS A 402 15.04 -2.63 -2.60
C HIS A 402 13.70 -3.28 -2.93
N ASP A 403 13.60 -4.61 -2.87
CA ASP A 403 12.38 -5.34 -3.21
C ASP A 403 11.19 -4.92 -2.32
N TYR A 404 11.42 -4.73 -1.02
CA TYR A 404 10.42 -4.21 -0.10
C TYR A 404 9.99 -2.77 -0.43
N LEU A 405 10.94 -1.88 -0.77
CA LEU A 405 10.61 -0.51 -1.20
C LEU A 405 9.78 -0.51 -2.49
N ILE A 406 10.13 -1.31 -3.49
CA ILE A 406 9.33 -1.39 -4.73
C ILE A 406 7.94 -1.99 -4.45
N LYS A 407 7.86 -3.04 -3.63
CA LYS A 407 6.60 -3.71 -3.27
C LYS A 407 5.65 -2.79 -2.52
N SER A 408 6.15 -1.96 -1.60
CA SER A 408 5.34 -1.03 -0.80
C SER A 408 4.58 0.00 -1.63
N ARG A 409 4.95 0.20 -2.91
CA ARG A 409 4.41 1.28 -3.78
C ARG A 409 4.47 2.65 -3.11
N PHE A 410 5.48 2.90 -2.25
CA PHE A 410 5.60 4.18 -1.55
C PHE A 410 5.57 5.36 -2.53
N ASN A 411 6.11 5.22 -3.75
CA ASN A 411 6.04 6.23 -4.81
C ASN A 411 4.63 6.62 -5.32
N GLN A 412 3.56 5.96 -4.86
CA GLN A 412 2.16 6.31 -5.16
C GLN A 412 1.49 7.11 -4.03
N GLN A 413 1.85 6.86 -2.77
CA GLN A 413 1.18 7.44 -1.59
C GLN A 413 2.12 8.24 -0.67
N VAL A 414 3.40 7.88 -0.61
CA VAL A 414 4.42 8.44 0.28
C VAL A 414 5.58 9.03 -0.56
N ASP A 415 5.61 10.35 -0.70
CA ASP A 415 6.63 11.05 -1.47
C ASP A 415 7.76 11.55 -0.55
N ASN A 416 8.56 10.61 -0.03
CA ASN A 416 9.53 10.88 1.02
C ASN A 416 10.98 10.96 0.50
N ALA A 417 11.64 12.10 0.72
CA ALA A 417 13.01 12.31 0.26
C ALA A 417 14.03 11.34 0.85
N PHE A 418 13.89 10.96 2.13
CA PHE A 418 14.79 10.02 2.79
C PHE A 418 14.71 8.63 2.16
N LEU A 419 13.50 8.14 1.87
CA LEU A 419 13.33 6.84 1.22
C LEU A 419 13.95 6.79 -0.19
N TYR A 420 13.82 7.88 -0.97
CA TYR A 420 14.51 7.97 -2.25
C TYR A 420 16.03 8.04 -2.12
N LEU A 421 16.56 8.67 -1.07
CA LEU A 421 17.99 8.66 -0.79
C LEU A 421 18.47 7.24 -0.47
N VAL A 422 17.69 6.48 0.31
CA VAL A 422 17.97 5.06 0.59
C VAL A 422 17.98 4.24 -0.70
N LEU A 423 17.00 4.42 -1.60
CA LEU A 423 17.03 3.78 -2.93
C LEU A 423 18.25 4.19 -3.76
N SER A 424 18.63 5.46 -3.72
CA SER A 424 19.83 5.93 -4.40
C SER A 424 21.10 5.29 -3.82
N HIS A 425 21.18 5.17 -2.49
CA HIS A 425 22.26 4.46 -1.81
C HIS A 425 22.30 2.99 -2.25
N ILE A 426 21.17 2.28 -2.22
CA ILE A 426 21.09 0.88 -2.67
C ILE A 426 21.60 0.75 -4.11
N ALA A 427 21.15 1.61 -5.02
CA ALA A 427 21.61 1.60 -6.40
C ALA A 427 23.11 1.88 -6.55
N LEU A 428 23.69 2.73 -5.69
CA LEU A 428 25.13 2.97 -5.66
C LEU A 428 25.90 1.71 -5.20
N GLU A 429 25.39 0.99 -4.20
CA GLU A 429 26.00 -0.27 -3.71
C GLU A 429 25.88 -1.40 -4.72
N THR A 430 24.80 -1.44 -5.49
CA THR A 430 24.57 -2.45 -6.54
C THR A 430 25.14 -2.06 -7.91
N GLN A 431 25.89 -0.94 -7.99
CA GLN A 431 26.56 -0.44 -9.19
C GLN A 431 25.59 -0.08 -10.35
N GLN A 432 24.36 0.33 -10.03
CA GLN A 432 23.34 0.76 -10.99
C GLN A 432 23.37 2.29 -11.13
N ALA A 433 24.30 2.80 -11.95
CA ALA A 433 24.61 4.23 -12.01
C ALA A 433 23.42 5.13 -12.43
N ASP A 434 22.58 4.68 -13.37
CA ASP A 434 21.42 5.46 -13.81
C ASP A 434 20.33 5.50 -12.73
N ASP A 435 20.02 4.36 -12.10
CA ASP A 435 19.05 4.29 -11.00
C ASP A 435 19.50 5.09 -9.78
N PHE A 436 20.81 5.08 -9.48
CA PHE A 436 21.40 5.94 -8.46
C PHE A 436 21.07 7.43 -8.71
N ARG A 437 21.33 7.94 -9.92
CA ARG A 437 21.09 9.35 -10.28
C ARG A 437 19.60 9.69 -10.29
N ILE A 438 18.76 8.81 -10.83
CA ILE A 438 17.31 8.99 -10.87
C ILE A 438 16.75 9.08 -9.46
N ASN A 439 17.12 8.15 -8.57
CA ASN A 439 16.62 8.14 -7.21
C ASN A 439 17.18 9.32 -6.39
N TYR A 440 18.41 9.75 -6.65
CA TYR A 440 18.95 10.98 -6.05
C TYR A 440 18.14 12.22 -6.47
N LEU A 441 17.84 12.36 -7.76
CA LEU A 441 16.99 13.45 -8.26
C LEU A 441 15.58 13.40 -7.66
N LYS A 442 14.98 12.21 -7.55
CA LYS A 442 13.69 12.04 -6.87
C LYS A 442 13.74 12.47 -5.42
N SER A 443 14.80 12.11 -4.68
CA SER A 443 15.02 12.59 -3.31
C SER A 443 15.02 14.13 -3.26
N MET A 444 15.71 14.76 -4.20
CA MET A 444 15.77 16.22 -4.28
C MET A 444 14.44 16.89 -4.61
N VAL A 445 13.63 16.27 -5.48
CA VAL A 445 12.29 16.77 -5.81
C VAL A 445 11.33 16.57 -4.64
N ALA A 446 11.37 15.42 -3.98
CA ALA A 446 10.54 15.09 -2.82
C ALA A 446 10.80 16.03 -1.63
N LEU A 447 12.00 16.62 -1.52
CA LEU A 447 12.26 17.68 -0.54
C LEU A 447 11.31 18.88 -0.70
N SER A 448 10.64 19.08 -1.84
CA SER A 448 9.64 20.15 -2.01
C SER A 448 8.43 20.03 -1.10
N LYS A 449 8.19 18.83 -0.53
CA LYS A 449 7.21 18.61 0.53
C LYS A 449 7.60 19.29 1.85
N SER A 450 8.89 19.55 2.04
CA SER A 450 9.44 20.05 3.31
C SER A 450 10.33 21.27 3.24
N VAL A 451 10.79 21.63 2.05
CA VAL A 451 11.68 22.76 1.80
C VAL A 451 11.06 23.65 0.73
N PRO A 452 11.00 24.98 0.95
CA PRO A 452 10.44 25.90 -0.04
C PRO A 452 11.11 25.76 -1.42
N SER A 453 10.30 25.87 -2.47
CA SER A 453 10.76 25.59 -3.83
C SER A 453 11.93 26.49 -4.27
N ASP A 454 11.95 27.77 -3.85
CA ASP A 454 13.03 28.70 -4.16
C ASP A 454 14.38 28.25 -3.57
N VAL A 455 14.36 27.68 -2.37
CA VAL A 455 15.54 27.09 -1.72
C VAL A 455 16.03 25.86 -2.49
N ILE A 456 15.11 25.02 -2.97
CA ILE A 456 15.45 23.84 -3.78
C ILE A 456 16.04 24.25 -5.13
N PHE A 457 15.39 25.16 -5.86
CA PHE A 457 15.91 25.66 -7.15
C PHE A 457 17.28 26.31 -6.99
N LYS A 458 17.48 27.12 -5.94
CA LYS A 458 18.78 27.72 -5.65
C LYS A 458 19.85 26.67 -5.36
N ARG A 459 19.50 25.56 -4.69
CA ARG A 459 20.42 24.43 -4.49
C ARG A 459 20.75 23.74 -5.81
N LEU A 460 19.74 23.34 -6.58
CA LEU A 460 19.90 22.64 -7.87
C LEU A 460 20.70 23.45 -8.91
N SER A 461 20.76 24.78 -8.76
CA SER A 461 21.57 25.66 -9.63
C SER A 461 23.07 25.64 -9.34
N LYS A 462 23.51 25.02 -8.24
CA LYS A 462 24.92 24.94 -7.85
C LYS A 462 25.53 23.59 -8.29
N PRO A 463 26.86 23.51 -8.48
CA PRO A 463 27.53 22.23 -8.66
C PRO A 463 27.25 21.29 -7.49
N GLU A 464 27.10 20.01 -7.79
CA GLU A 464 26.84 19.01 -6.77
C GLU A 464 28.17 18.46 -6.23
N ASP A 465 28.42 18.75 -4.95
CA ASP A 465 29.57 18.28 -4.17
C ASP A 465 29.10 17.58 -2.88
N GLN A 466 30.04 17.00 -2.12
CA GLN A 466 29.71 16.30 -0.86
C GLN A 466 28.90 17.18 0.11
N GLN A 467 29.24 18.46 0.23
CA GLN A 467 28.58 19.38 1.16
C GLN A 467 27.16 19.73 0.70
N ALA A 468 26.96 19.96 -0.60
CA ALA A 468 25.66 20.19 -1.21
C ALA A 468 24.74 18.98 -1.01
N CYS A 469 25.27 17.77 -1.22
CA CYS A 469 24.58 16.50 -0.97
C CYS A 469 24.12 16.37 0.49
N LEU A 470 25.00 16.66 1.46
CA LEU A 470 24.70 16.49 2.89
C LEU A 470 23.78 17.59 3.45
N SER A 471 23.77 18.78 2.84
CA SER A 471 23.11 19.97 3.39
C SER A 471 21.62 19.83 3.75
N PRO A 472 20.75 19.12 3.01
CA PRO A 472 19.35 18.97 3.39
C PRO A 472 19.20 18.15 4.68
N TRP A 473 20.03 17.12 4.84
CA TRP A 473 20.00 16.19 5.96
C TRP A 473 20.45 16.84 7.27
N LEU A 474 21.47 17.71 7.22
CA LEU A 474 21.91 18.47 8.39
C LEU A 474 20.77 19.33 8.98
N ARG A 475 19.98 19.99 8.13
CA ARG A 475 18.83 20.79 8.57
C ARG A 475 17.73 19.93 9.20
N ILE A 476 17.53 18.73 8.69
CA ILE A 476 16.57 17.76 9.24
C ILE A 476 17.04 17.29 10.63
N VAL A 477 18.34 16.99 10.78
CA VAL A 477 18.94 16.58 12.06
C VAL A 477 18.92 17.71 13.10
N ASP A 478 19.06 18.97 12.69
CA ASP A 478 19.02 20.12 13.60
C ASP A 478 17.69 20.26 14.36
N VAL A 479 16.63 19.57 13.93
CA VAL A 479 15.35 19.52 14.65
C VAL A 479 15.53 18.78 15.99
N PRO A 480 15.24 19.41 17.15
CA PRO A 480 15.48 18.81 18.47
C PRO A 480 14.90 17.40 18.72
N SER A 481 13.79 17.04 18.06
CA SER A 481 13.19 15.70 18.16
C SER A 481 13.97 14.62 17.39
N VAL A 482 14.88 15.03 16.51
CA VAL A 482 15.59 14.22 15.52
C VAL A 482 17.10 14.18 15.83
N GLN A 483 17.63 15.18 16.53
CA GLN A 483 19.06 15.40 16.79
C GLN A 483 19.85 14.16 17.25
N HIS A 484 19.37 13.40 18.24
CA HIS A 484 20.10 12.23 18.73
C HIS A 484 19.98 11.04 17.76
N ASN A 485 18.78 10.80 17.25
CA ASN A 485 18.42 9.58 16.53
C ASN A 485 18.82 9.60 15.06
N ALA A 486 18.79 10.78 14.43
CA ALA A 486 19.26 10.91 13.05
C ALA A 486 20.78 11.04 12.94
N LYS A 487 21.50 11.19 14.07
CA LYS A 487 22.96 11.14 14.05
C LYS A 487 23.46 9.80 13.52
N THR A 488 22.78 8.71 13.88
CA THR A 488 23.07 7.34 13.42
C THR A 488 22.98 7.23 11.88
N TRP A 489 22.04 7.95 11.29
CA TRP A 489 21.82 8.03 9.84
C TRP A 489 22.71 9.07 9.17
N LEU A 490 23.12 10.13 9.88
CA LEU A 490 23.97 11.19 9.34
C LEU A 490 25.33 10.65 8.91
N ASP A 491 25.90 9.71 9.67
CA ASP A 491 27.15 9.06 9.30
C ASP A 491 26.98 8.22 8.01
N THR A 492 25.84 7.53 7.88
CA THR A 492 25.47 6.83 6.63
C THR A 492 25.35 7.79 5.45
N PHE A 493 24.66 8.92 5.62
CA PHE A 493 24.51 9.93 4.56
C PHE A 493 25.82 10.62 4.21
N SER A 494 26.67 10.89 5.20
CA SER A 494 28.00 11.47 5.00
C SER A 494 28.86 10.54 4.15
N ASN A 495 28.89 9.24 4.48
CA ASN A 495 29.59 8.22 3.70
C ASN A 495 29.03 8.09 2.27
N TYR A 496 27.69 8.06 2.14
CA TYR A 496 27.01 8.05 0.85
C TYR A 496 27.42 9.26 0.01
N CYS A 497 27.32 10.48 0.54
CA CYS A 497 27.63 11.71 -0.19
C CYS A 497 29.10 11.76 -0.64
N GLN A 498 30.02 11.25 0.19
CA GLN A 498 31.44 11.14 -0.18
C GLN A 498 31.65 10.22 -1.40
N ARG A 499 30.95 9.08 -1.45
CA ARG A 499 31.06 8.13 -2.57
C ARG A 499 30.31 8.60 -3.80
N ALA A 500 29.17 9.25 -3.59
CA ALA A 500 28.31 9.80 -4.63
C ALA A 500 28.98 10.96 -5.39
N GLU A 501 29.89 11.70 -4.73
CA GLU A 501 30.58 12.86 -5.31
C GLU A 501 31.22 12.57 -6.68
N ILE A 502 31.84 11.39 -6.86
CA ILE A 502 32.45 10.96 -8.13
C ILE A 502 31.43 10.89 -9.27
N TYR A 503 30.18 10.58 -8.95
CA TYR A 503 29.10 10.38 -9.92
C TYR A 503 28.23 11.62 -10.12
N LEU A 504 28.24 12.54 -9.15
CA LEU A 504 27.43 13.76 -9.11
C LEU A 504 28.21 14.99 -9.63
N SER A 505 29.50 15.07 -9.35
CA SER A 505 30.35 16.10 -9.92
C SER A 505 30.51 15.81 -11.41
N GLY A 506 30.07 16.73 -12.27
CA GLY A 506 30.19 16.62 -13.72
C GLY A 506 31.64 16.62 -14.25
N SER A 507 32.63 16.28 -13.42
CA SER A 507 34.02 16.12 -13.84
C SER A 507 34.13 14.87 -14.72
N LYS A 508 34.29 15.16 -16.01
CA LYS A 508 34.65 14.25 -17.10
C LYS A 508 35.37 12.98 -16.61
N GLN A 509 34.75 11.82 -16.84
CA GLN A 509 35.50 10.63 -17.20
C GLN A 509 36.06 10.79 -18.62
#